data_AF-A0A8T4J9Z4-F1
#
_entry.id   AF-A0A8T4J9Z4-F1
#
_cell.length_a   1.000
_cell.length_b   1.000
_cell.length_c   1.000
_cell.angle_alpha   90.00
_cell.angle_beta   90.00
_cell.angle_gamma   90.00
#
_symmetry.space_group_name_H-M   'P 1'
#
loop_
_entity.id
_entity.type
_entity.pdbx_description
1 polymer ?
#
loop_
_entity_poly.entity_id
_entity_poly.type
_entity_poly.pdbx_seq_one_letter_code
_entity_poly.pdbx_strand_id
1 'polypeptide(L)'
;PELKYAFDNLKKRRQMIKTVEEKDRTIYLEPLGRELIKADLSGEYADKLTSEDLKTGAWQKKEYRGYDVSINVPIKSPGKPHFVNEAIDYIKQVWLELGFQEMEGEYVQTAFWDLDALFVPQDHPAREMQDTFYLEKPAK
;
A
#
# COMPACT_ATOMS: atom_id res chain seq x y z
N PRO A 1 8.56 23.33 45.39
CA PRO A 1 8.95 24.67 44.87
C PRO A 1 10.18 24.60 43.94
N GLU A 2 11.27 23.96 44.39
CA GLU A 2 12.54 23.86 43.66
C GLU A 2 12.45 23.04 42.37
N LEU A 3 11.73 21.91 42.37
CA LEU A 3 11.55 21.06 41.19
C LEU A 3 10.80 21.76 40.05
N LYS A 4 9.85 22.64 40.39
CA LYS A 4 9.08 23.42 39.40
C LYS A 4 9.95 24.50 38.75
N TYR A 5 10.79 25.16 39.54
CA TYR A 5 11.78 26.14 39.06
C TYR A 5 12.85 25.49 38.18
N ALA A 6 13.34 24.30 38.56
CA ALA A 6 14.27 23.51 37.75
C ALA A 6 13.64 23.08 36.42
N PHE A 7 12.38 22.63 36.43
CA PHE A 7 11.62 22.28 35.23
C PHE A 7 11.45 23.49 34.29
N ASP A 8 11.05 24.65 34.79
CA ASP A 8 10.85 25.86 33.97
C ASP A 8 12.18 26.36 33.36
N ASN A 9 13.30 26.23 34.07
CA ASN A 9 14.62 26.60 33.55
C ASN A 9 15.13 25.63 32.48
N LEU A 10 14.89 24.33 32.65
CA LEU A 10 15.33 23.31 31.71
C LEU A 10 14.41 23.24 30.46
N LYS A 11 13.12 23.58 30.59
CA LYS A 11 12.16 23.71 29.46
C LYS A 11 12.56 24.81 28.46
N LYS A 12 13.20 25.88 28.93
CA LYS A 12 13.69 26.98 28.08
C LYS A 12 14.91 26.59 27.22
N ARG A 13 15.62 25.53 27.58
CA ARG A 13 16.84 25.07 26.88
C ARG A 13 16.47 24.01 25.84
N ARG A 14 16.89 24.24 24.58
CA ARG A 14 16.56 23.37 23.45
C ARG A 14 17.10 21.94 23.71
N GLN A 15 16.24 20.93 23.55
CA GLN A 15 16.53 19.48 23.65
C GLN A 15 16.87 18.89 25.04
N MET A 16 16.69 19.62 26.16
CA MET A 16 17.01 19.10 27.50
C MET A 16 15.89 18.27 28.17
N ILE A 17 14.61 18.54 27.84
CA ILE A 17 13.46 17.86 28.44
C ILE A 17 12.48 17.44 27.33
N LYS A 18 12.02 16.20 27.38
CA LYS A 18 10.88 15.71 26.61
C LYS A 18 9.66 15.69 27.54
N THR A 19 8.78 16.68 27.40
CA THR A 19 7.53 16.71 28.16
C THR A 19 6.53 15.78 27.49
N VAL A 20 6.03 14.79 28.23
CA VAL A 20 4.94 13.91 27.81
C VAL A 20 3.75 14.26 28.70
N GLU A 21 2.69 14.82 28.12
CA GLU A 21 1.44 15.05 28.83
C GLU A 21 0.63 13.76 28.82
N GLU A 22 0.50 13.13 29.99
CA GLU A 22 -0.33 11.94 30.17
C GLU A 22 -1.67 12.38 30.77
N LYS A 23 -2.76 12.04 30.10
CA LYS A 23 -4.12 12.45 30.49
C LYS A 23 -4.87 11.23 31.02
N ASP A 24 -4.94 11.13 32.35
CA ASP A 24 -5.76 10.10 32.99
C ASP A 24 -7.23 10.50 32.96
N ARG A 25 -8.04 9.65 32.34
CA ARG A 25 -9.50 9.79 32.33
C ARG A 25 -10.12 8.59 33.02
N THR A 26 -10.71 8.83 34.17
CA THR A 26 -11.46 7.81 34.91
C THR A 26 -12.94 7.99 34.61
N ILE A 27 -13.60 6.91 34.17
CA ILE A 27 -15.02 6.90 33.84
C ILE A 27 -15.73 6.04 34.90
N TYR A 28 -16.80 6.56 35.50
CA TYR A 28 -17.63 5.84 36.46
C TYR A 28 -19.05 5.72 35.92
N LEU A 29 -19.71 4.60 36.20
CA LEU A 29 -21.13 4.41 35.91
C LEU A 29 -21.98 5.02 37.01
N GLU A 30 -22.86 5.95 36.62
CA GLU A 30 -23.93 6.46 37.48
C GLU A 30 -24.86 5.32 37.95
N PRO A 31 -25.57 5.47 39.09
CA PRO A 31 -26.50 4.46 39.59
C PRO A 31 -27.54 4.02 38.55
N LEU A 32 -28.04 4.95 37.75
CA LEU A 32 -28.96 4.69 36.62
C LEU A 32 -28.35 3.75 35.58
N GLY A 33 -27.04 3.90 35.31
CA GLY A 33 -26.34 3.02 34.37
C GLY A 33 -26.21 1.58 34.88
N ARG A 34 -26.13 1.37 36.20
CA ARG A 34 -26.13 0.02 36.79
C ARG A 34 -27.47 -0.69 36.69
N GLU A 35 -28.56 0.06 36.70
CA GLU A 35 -29.91 -0.49 36.48
C GLU A 35 -30.14 -0.83 35.01
N LEU A 36 -29.69 0.04 34.10
CA LEU A 36 -29.84 -0.17 32.65
C LEU A 36 -29.04 -1.36 32.11
N ILE A 37 -27.94 -1.78 32.76
CA ILE A 37 -27.21 -3.01 32.41
C ILE A 37 -28.09 -4.25 32.55
N LYS A 38 -29.10 -4.23 33.42
CA LYS A 38 -30.03 -5.36 33.64
C LYS A 38 -31.21 -5.35 32.67
N ALA A 39 -31.44 -4.23 31.99
CA ALA A 39 -32.47 -4.14 30.96
C ALA A 39 -31.93 -4.73 29.66
N ASP A 40 -32.70 -5.62 29.04
CA ASP A 40 -32.39 -6.07 27.68
C ASP A 40 -32.67 -4.92 26.71
N LEU A 41 -31.62 -4.28 26.23
CA LEU A 41 -31.66 -3.11 25.34
C LEU A 41 -31.67 -3.54 23.86
N SER A 42 -32.37 -4.63 23.55
CA SER A 42 -32.53 -5.17 22.21
C SER A 42 -33.52 -4.32 21.41
N GLY A 43 -33.03 -3.21 20.83
CA GLY A 43 -33.78 -2.41 19.86
C GLY A 43 -33.79 -3.04 18.46
N GLU A 44 -34.89 -2.86 17.72
CA GLU A 44 -34.93 -3.15 16.28
C GLU A 44 -34.15 -2.07 15.52
N TYR A 45 -32.87 -2.34 15.24
CA TYR A 45 -32.03 -1.45 14.43
C TYR A 45 -31.91 -1.97 12.99
N ALA A 46 -31.93 -1.06 12.02
CA ALA A 46 -31.64 -1.39 10.64
C ALA A 46 -30.12 -1.51 10.41
N ASP A 47 -29.67 -2.58 9.74
CA ASP A 47 -28.24 -2.81 9.44
C ASP A 47 -27.74 -2.08 8.19
N LYS A 48 -28.59 -1.96 7.15
CA LYS A 48 -28.21 -1.37 5.86
C LYS A 48 -29.28 -0.43 5.35
N LEU A 49 -28.85 0.69 4.79
CA LEU A 49 -29.69 1.58 4.00
C LEU A 49 -30.01 0.93 2.65
N THR A 50 -31.29 0.74 2.37
CA THR A 50 -31.74 0.15 1.10
C THR A 50 -32.12 1.22 0.08
N SER A 51 -32.10 0.86 -1.20
CA SER A 51 -32.54 1.75 -2.29
C SER A 51 -34.03 2.13 -2.17
N GLU A 52 -34.85 1.31 -1.53
CA GLU A 52 -36.27 1.58 -1.28
C GLU A 52 -36.46 2.62 -0.17
N ASP A 53 -35.65 2.57 0.88
CA ASP A 53 -35.65 3.55 1.96
C ASP A 53 -35.32 4.95 1.44
N LEU A 54 -34.38 5.04 0.49
CA LEU A 54 -34.00 6.29 -0.18
C LEU A 54 -35.15 6.87 -1.00
N LYS A 55 -35.89 6.01 -1.73
CA LYS A 55 -37.02 6.45 -2.57
C LYS A 55 -38.23 6.89 -1.75
N THR A 56 -38.47 6.24 -0.62
CA THR A 56 -39.65 6.48 0.24
C THR A 56 -39.41 7.51 1.34
N GLY A 57 -38.15 7.90 1.59
CA GLY A 57 -37.78 8.78 2.70
C GLY A 57 -37.82 8.10 4.07
N ALA A 58 -38.06 6.78 4.13
CA ALA A 58 -38.14 6.01 5.36
C ALA A 58 -36.84 6.03 6.18
N TRP A 59 -35.71 6.29 5.53
CA TRP A 59 -34.39 6.39 6.17
C TRP A 59 -34.31 7.47 7.27
N GLN A 60 -35.14 8.50 7.22
CA GLN A 60 -35.15 9.57 8.23
C GLN A 60 -35.77 9.13 9.57
N LYS A 61 -36.62 8.09 9.54
CA LYS A 61 -37.37 7.61 10.71
C LYS A 61 -36.84 6.30 11.29
N LYS A 62 -35.94 5.61 10.57
CA LYS A 62 -35.33 4.37 11.02
C LYS A 62 -34.10 4.66 11.87
N GLU A 63 -33.95 3.94 12.97
CA GLU A 63 -32.71 3.93 13.74
C GLU A 63 -31.76 2.86 13.17
N TYR A 64 -30.52 3.26 12.90
CA TYR A 64 -29.50 2.39 12.34
C TYR A 64 -28.52 1.95 13.42
N ARG A 65 -28.03 0.72 13.30
CA ARG A 65 -26.97 0.23 14.17
C ARG A 65 -25.70 1.04 13.97
N GLY A 66 -25.01 1.38 15.06
CA GLY A 66 -23.71 2.04 15.00
C GLY A 66 -22.70 1.20 14.21
N TYR A 67 -22.07 1.80 13.20
CA TYR A 67 -21.09 1.12 12.36
C TYR A 67 -19.75 0.98 13.10
N ASP A 68 -19.30 -0.25 13.29
CA ASP A 68 -17.99 -0.54 13.87
C ASP A 68 -16.90 -0.44 12.80
N VAL A 69 -16.10 0.62 12.86
CA VAL A 69 -14.99 0.87 11.92
C VAL A 69 -13.82 -0.10 12.13
N SER A 70 -13.75 -0.77 13.29
CA SER A 70 -12.70 -1.74 13.60
C SER A 70 -12.98 -3.14 13.05
N ILE A 71 -14.18 -3.37 12.50
CA ILE A 71 -14.59 -4.68 12.00
C ILE A 71 -13.72 -5.12 10.83
N ASN A 72 -13.33 -6.40 10.84
CA ASN A 72 -12.60 -6.97 9.73
C ASN A 72 -13.54 -7.09 8.51
N VAL A 73 -13.22 -6.39 7.44
CA VAL A 73 -13.99 -6.41 6.19
C VAL A 73 -13.34 -7.35 5.18
N PRO A 74 -14.12 -7.97 4.27
CA PRO A 74 -13.55 -8.78 3.21
C PRO A 74 -12.58 -7.98 2.35
N ILE A 75 -11.35 -8.48 2.20
CA ILE A 75 -10.33 -7.87 1.34
C ILE A 75 -10.75 -8.11 -0.11
N LYS A 76 -10.92 -7.02 -0.87
CA LYS A 76 -11.04 -7.11 -2.33
C LYS A 76 -9.64 -7.33 -2.91
N SER A 77 -9.45 -8.41 -3.65
CA SER A 77 -8.17 -8.70 -4.33
C SER A 77 -8.27 -8.35 -5.81
N PRO A 78 -7.86 -7.14 -6.25
CA PRO A 78 -7.76 -6.83 -7.66
C PRO A 78 -6.61 -7.62 -8.33
N GLY A 79 -6.65 -7.73 -9.66
CA GLY A 79 -5.51 -8.23 -10.43
C GLY A 79 -4.28 -7.35 -10.22
N LYS A 80 -3.11 -7.95 -10.07
CA LYS A 80 -1.83 -7.24 -9.87
C LYS A 80 -0.90 -7.51 -11.05
N PRO A 81 -0.11 -6.51 -11.50
CA PRO A 81 0.93 -6.75 -12.48
C PRO A 81 2.00 -7.67 -11.91
N HIS A 82 2.71 -8.38 -12.80
CA HIS A 82 3.88 -9.15 -12.41
C HIS A 82 5.02 -8.20 -12.04
N PHE A 83 5.75 -8.49 -10.95
CA PHE A 83 6.78 -7.60 -10.40
C PHE A 83 7.90 -7.28 -11.42
N VAL A 84 8.25 -8.21 -12.30
CA VAL A 84 9.26 -7.98 -13.36
C VAL A 84 8.78 -6.93 -14.36
N ASN A 85 7.49 -6.96 -14.72
CA ASN A 85 6.94 -5.99 -15.66
C ASN A 85 6.90 -4.59 -15.04
N GLU A 86 6.51 -4.50 -13.76
CA GLU A 86 6.53 -3.25 -13.01
C GLU A 86 7.94 -2.64 -12.94
N ALA A 87 8.95 -3.47 -12.71
CA ALA A 87 10.35 -3.02 -12.71
C ALA A 87 10.82 -2.57 -14.11
N ILE A 88 10.45 -3.30 -15.17
CA ILE A 88 10.75 -2.92 -16.56
C ILE A 88 10.09 -1.58 -16.88
N ASP A 89 8.80 -1.41 -16.58
CA ASP A 89 8.06 -0.17 -16.87
C ASP A 89 8.65 1.03 -16.13
N TYR A 90 9.07 0.84 -14.87
CA TYR A 90 9.76 1.87 -14.11
C TYR A 90 11.09 2.29 -14.76
N ILE A 91 11.93 1.31 -15.14
CA ILE A 91 13.21 1.61 -15.81
C ILE A 91 12.94 2.33 -17.13
N LYS A 92 12.01 1.84 -17.96
CA LYS A 92 11.63 2.48 -19.22
C LYS A 92 11.23 3.94 -19.01
N GLN A 93 10.39 4.22 -18.01
CA GLN A 93 9.97 5.59 -17.69
C GLN A 93 11.17 6.49 -17.39
N VAL A 94 12.12 6.05 -16.56
CA VAL A 94 13.33 6.83 -16.22
C VAL A 94 14.14 7.17 -17.47
N TRP A 95 14.35 6.21 -18.38
CA TRP A 95 15.11 6.46 -19.62
C TRP A 95 14.37 7.41 -20.58
N LEU A 96 13.05 7.30 -20.68
CA LEU A 96 12.23 8.21 -21.49
C LEU A 96 12.25 9.64 -20.93
N GLU A 97 12.22 9.80 -19.60
CA GLU A 97 12.34 11.11 -18.94
C GLU A 97 13.70 11.78 -19.18
N LEU A 98 14.76 10.98 -19.37
CA LEU A 98 16.09 11.47 -19.77
C LEU A 98 16.19 11.82 -21.26
N GLY A 99 15.14 11.60 -22.05
CA GLY A 99 15.08 11.91 -23.48
C GLY A 99 15.61 10.80 -24.39
N PHE A 100 15.82 9.59 -23.89
CA PHE A 100 16.14 8.43 -24.73
C PHE A 100 14.89 7.94 -25.47
N GLN A 101 15.10 7.26 -26.59
CA GLN A 101 14.05 6.62 -27.38
C GLN A 101 14.15 5.10 -27.24
N GLU A 102 13.00 4.44 -27.08
CA GLU A 102 12.94 2.97 -27.05
C GLU A 102 13.35 2.37 -28.40
N MET A 103 14.16 1.32 -28.35
CA MET A 103 14.58 0.52 -29.50
C MET A 103 13.93 -0.86 -29.43
N GLU A 104 13.44 -1.35 -30.56
CA GLU A 104 12.89 -2.69 -30.70
C GLU A 104 13.87 -3.60 -31.45
N GLY A 105 13.82 -4.89 -31.13
CA GLY A 105 14.65 -5.91 -31.77
C GLY A 105 13.96 -7.27 -31.74
N GLU A 106 14.42 -8.17 -32.61
CA GLU A 106 13.93 -9.54 -32.67
C GLU A 106 14.65 -10.43 -31.65
N TYR A 107 13.99 -11.50 -31.19
CA TYR A 107 14.60 -12.48 -30.28
C TYR A 107 15.75 -13.26 -30.92
N VAL A 108 15.68 -13.46 -32.24
CA VAL A 108 16.73 -14.15 -33.00
C VAL A 108 17.58 -13.10 -33.67
N GLN A 109 18.88 -13.10 -33.36
CA GLN A 109 19.85 -12.21 -33.99
C GLN A 109 20.92 -13.01 -34.70
N THR A 110 21.44 -12.46 -35.79
CA THR A 110 22.62 -13.04 -36.45
C THR A 110 23.84 -12.86 -35.56
N ALA A 111 24.73 -13.85 -35.51
CA ALA A 111 26.00 -13.76 -34.77
C ALA A 111 26.86 -12.56 -35.19
N PHE A 112 26.66 -12.04 -36.40
CA PHE A 112 27.28 -10.81 -36.85
C PHE A 112 26.84 -9.59 -36.01
N TRP A 113 25.52 -9.34 -35.88
CA TRP A 113 25.00 -8.20 -35.14
C TRP A 113 25.19 -8.31 -33.62
N ASP A 114 25.04 -9.51 -33.08
CA ASP A 114 25.12 -9.74 -31.63
C ASP A 114 26.57 -9.77 -31.11
N LEU A 115 27.56 -10.10 -31.97
CA LEU A 115 28.95 -10.35 -31.54
C LEU A 115 29.98 -9.60 -32.41
N ASP A 116 30.00 -9.83 -33.73
CA ASP A 116 31.05 -9.29 -34.61
C ASP A 116 31.01 -7.76 -34.69
N ALA A 117 29.81 -7.19 -34.81
CA ALA A 117 29.58 -5.74 -34.86
C ALA A 117 29.99 -5.04 -33.56
N LEU A 118 30.03 -5.77 -32.45
CA LEU A 118 30.48 -5.32 -31.14
C LEU A 118 31.96 -5.62 -30.88
N PHE A 119 32.71 -6.04 -31.93
CA PHE A 119 34.13 -6.39 -31.87
C PHE A 119 34.47 -7.56 -30.93
N VAL A 120 33.54 -8.50 -30.75
CA VAL A 120 33.81 -9.75 -30.00
C VAL A 120 34.62 -10.71 -30.87
N PRO A 121 35.78 -11.24 -30.41
CA PRO A 121 36.59 -12.19 -31.18
C PRO A 121 35.86 -13.49 -31.50
N GLN A 122 36.22 -14.13 -32.63
CA GLN A 122 35.60 -15.41 -33.04
C GLN A 122 35.83 -16.54 -32.03
N ASP A 123 37.01 -16.56 -31.40
CA ASP A 123 37.40 -17.57 -30.40
C ASP A 123 36.96 -17.21 -28.96
N HIS A 124 36.07 -16.24 -28.80
CA HIS A 124 35.59 -15.82 -27.48
C HIS A 124 34.66 -16.90 -26.88
N PRO A 125 34.83 -17.29 -25.60
CA PRO A 125 34.07 -18.39 -24.98
C PRO A 125 32.55 -18.15 -25.00
N ALA A 126 32.10 -16.89 -24.94
CA ALA A 126 30.67 -16.56 -25.05
C ALA A 126 30.02 -17.02 -26.37
N ARG A 127 30.80 -17.34 -27.41
CA ARG A 127 30.28 -17.86 -28.69
C ARG A 127 30.12 -19.37 -28.69
N GLU A 128 30.52 -20.06 -27.64
CA GLU A 128 30.40 -21.50 -27.55
C GLU A 128 28.94 -21.92 -27.27
N MET A 129 28.59 -23.16 -27.61
CA MET A 129 27.22 -23.67 -27.58
C MET A 129 26.62 -23.72 -26.17
N GLN A 130 27.45 -23.79 -25.12
CA GLN A 130 26.95 -23.77 -23.74
C GLN A 130 26.43 -22.40 -23.29
N ASP A 131 26.93 -21.32 -23.90
CA ASP A 131 26.62 -19.94 -23.49
C ASP A 131 25.63 -19.28 -24.48
N THR A 132 25.72 -19.61 -25.77
CA THR A 132 24.86 -19.07 -26.83
C THR A 132 24.02 -20.16 -27.49
N PHE A 133 22.70 -19.94 -27.53
CA PHE A 133 21.78 -20.82 -28.25
C PHE A 133 21.82 -20.55 -29.76
N TYR A 134 22.46 -21.44 -30.52
CA TYR A 134 22.43 -21.42 -31.98
C TYR A 134 21.22 -22.17 -32.54
N LEU A 135 20.62 -21.61 -33.58
CA LEU A 135 19.48 -22.21 -34.25
C LEU A 135 19.94 -23.02 -35.47
N GLU A 136 19.55 -24.30 -35.54
CA GLU A 136 19.80 -25.12 -36.74
C GLU A 136 18.93 -24.69 -37.93
N LYS A 137 17.69 -24.26 -37.65
CA LYS A 137 16.69 -23.87 -38.64
C LYS A 137 16.02 -22.57 -38.21
N PRO A 138 16.62 -21.41 -38.51
CA PRO A 138 15.96 -20.14 -38.25
C PRO A 138 14.66 -20.06 -39.06
N ALA A 139 13.58 -19.61 -38.42
CA ALA A 139 12.40 -19.20 -39.15
C ALA A 139 12.77 -17.97 -40.01
N LYS A 140 12.26 -17.92 -41.23
CA LYS A 140 12.44 -16.78 -42.14
C LYS A 140 11.78 -15.52 -41.59
#